data_AF-A0A828PWP7-F1
#
_entry.id   AF-A0A828PWP7-F1
#
_cell.length_a   1.000
_cell.length_b   1.000
_cell.length_c   1.000
_cell.angle_alpha   90.00
_cell.angle_beta   90.00
_cell.angle_gamma   90.00
#
_symmetry.space_group_name_H-M   'P 1'
#
loop_
_entity.id
_entity.type
_entity.pdbx_description
1 polymer ?
#
loop_
_entity_poly.entity_id
_entity_poly.type
_entity_poly.pdbx_seq_one_letter_code
_entity_poly.pdbx_strand_id
1 'polypeptide(L)'
;MPDHLHLLVEIHPSMAVADFVKQLKNASHKWLEHHSDLFPNFYAWSKGYCALSYSEHEIGKIINYIKGQKEHHKTWSFVDEMKELLGNVNEYLEQDL
;
A
#
# COMPACT_ATOMS: atom_id res chain seq x y z
N MET A 1 -1.12 -9.40 5.61
CA MET A 1 -2.29 -8.69 6.20
C MET A 1 -2.42 -9.08 7.66
N PRO A 2 -1.71 -8.34 8.52
CA PRO A 2 -2.43 -7.22 9.12
C PRO A 2 -1.68 -5.86 9.15
N ASP A 3 -0.54 -5.73 8.48
CA ASP A 3 0.41 -4.62 8.69
C ASP A 3 0.53 -3.60 7.53
N HIS A 4 -0.15 -3.83 6.39
CA HIS A 4 -0.12 -2.92 5.24
C HIS A 4 -1.47 -2.86 4.51
N LEU A 5 -1.62 -1.90 3.59
CA LEU A 5 -2.83 -1.66 2.81
C LEU A 5 -2.51 -1.61 1.32
N HIS A 6 -3.44 -2.14 0.53
CA HIS A 6 -3.46 -2.03 -0.93
C HIS A 6 -4.60 -1.11 -1.36
N LEU A 7 -4.30 -0.13 -2.22
CA LEU A 7 -5.27 0.86 -2.71
C LEU A 7 -5.18 0.97 -4.23
N LEU A 8 -6.33 0.94 -4.89
CA LEU A 8 -6.47 1.33 -6.29
C LEU A 8 -7.16 2.69 -6.33
N VAL A 9 -6.48 3.69 -6.87
CA VAL A 9 -6.96 5.08 -6.88
C VAL A 9 -6.75 5.71 -8.25
N GLU A 10 -7.64 6.61 -8.59
CA GLU A 10 -7.45 7.57 -9.67
C GLU A 10 -7.08 8.91 -9.04
N ILE A 11 -5.96 9.50 -9.47
CA ILE A 11 -5.51 10.81 -8.98
C ILE A 11 -5.50 11.80 -10.14
N HIS A 12 -5.84 13.05 -9.84
CA HIS A 12 -5.82 14.10 -10.87
C HIS A 12 -4.38 14.24 -11.43
N PRO A 13 -4.18 14.38 -12.76
CA PRO A 13 -2.83 14.40 -13.36
C PRO A 13 -1.90 15.51 -12.84
N SER A 14 -2.46 16.60 -12.30
CA SER A 14 -1.68 17.69 -11.70
C SER A 14 -1.21 17.40 -10.27
N MET A 15 -1.63 16.29 -9.66
CA MET A 15 -1.28 15.92 -8.29
C MET A 15 -0.14 14.90 -8.33
N ALA A 16 0.98 15.22 -7.65
CA ALA A 16 2.05 14.25 -7.49
C ALA A 16 1.60 13.09 -6.59
N VAL A 17 2.00 11.86 -6.94
CA VAL A 17 1.73 10.66 -6.14
C VAL A 17 2.24 10.83 -4.70
N ALA A 18 3.42 11.44 -4.53
CA ALA A 18 4.00 11.69 -3.21
C ALA A 18 3.12 12.61 -2.36
N ASP A 19 2.54 13.65 -2.96
CA ASP A 19 1.64 14.58 -2.26
C ASP A 19 0.31 13.91 -1.89
N PHE A 20 -0.22 13.07 -2.77
CA PHE A 20 -1.40 12.24 -2.48
C PHE A 20 -1.15 11.33 -1.27
N VAL A 21 -0.08 10.54 -1.29
CA VAL A 21 0.25 9.60 -0.20
C VAL A 21 0.52 10.34 1.10
N LYS A 22 1.23 11.49 1.06
CA LYS A 22 1.47 12.33 2.23
C LYS A 22 0.16 12.80 2.86
N GLN A 23 -0.77 13.30 2.06
CA GLN A 23 -2.08 13.74 2.55
C GLN A 23 -2.88 12.58 3.13
N LEU A 24 -2.94 11.43 2.43
CA LEU A 24 -3.62 10.23 2.88
C LEU A 24 -3.10 9.76 4.25
N LYS A 25 -1.77 9.59 4.38
CA LYS A 25 -1.14 9.15 5.63
C LYS A 25 -1.39 10.15 6.76
N ASN A 26 -1.26 11.44 6.52
CA ASN A 26 -1.46 12.46 7.55
C ASN A 26 -2.92 12.55 8.01
N ALA A 27 -3.87 12.55 7.08
CA ALA A 27 -5.30 12.62 7.40
C ALA A 27 -5.76 11.37 8.16
N SER A 28 -5.38 10.18 7.67
CA SER A 28 -5.71 8.92 8.34
C SER A 28 -5.02 8.78 9.69
N HIS A 29 -3.75 9.18 9.83
CA HIS A 29 -3.04 9.11 11.11
C HIS A 29 -3.74 9.94 12.18
N LYS A 30 -4.10 11.20 11.86
CA LYS A 30 -4.91 12.03 12.77
C LYS A 30 -6.20 11.33 13.14
N TRP A 31 -6.94 10.80 12.17
CA TRP A 31 -8.20 10.13 12.46
C TRP A 31 -8.02 8.89 13.35
N LEU A 32 -7.00 8.07 13.10
CA LEU A 32 -6.67 6.88 13.89
C LEU A 32 -6.24 7.23 15.31
N GLU A 33 -5.47 8.30 15.48
CA GLU A 33 -5.06 8.81 16.79
C GLU A 33 -6.27 9.25 17.64
N HIS A 34 -7.24 9.95 17.02
CA HIS A 34 -8.49 10.33 17.69
C HIS A 34 -9.38 9.14 18.06
N HIS A 35 -9.18 7.97 17.45
CA HIS A 35 -9.92 6.73 17.70
C HIS A 35 -8.98 5.60 18.16
N SER A 36 -7.97 5.95 18.98
CA SER A 36 -6.93 5.02 19.41
C SER A 36 -7.47 3.82 20.20
N ASP A 37 -8.64 3.95 20.83
CA ASP A 37 -9.38 2.87 21.46
C ASP A 37 -9.83 1.77 20.49
N LEU A 38 -10.16 2.15 19.25
CA LEU A 38 -10.52 1.22 18.17
C LEU A 38 -9.29 0.62 17.48
N PHE A 39 -8.14 1.29 17.56
CA PHE A 39 -6.90 0.91 16.86
C PHE A 39 -5.69 0.87 17.80
N PRO A 40 -5.73 0.06 18.89
CA PRO A 40 -4.70 0.10 19.94
C PRO A 40 -3.30 -0.34 19.47
N ASN A 41 -3.22 -1.04 18.34
CA ASN A 41 -1.97 -1.54 17.77
C ASN A 41 -1.38 -0.61 16.70
N PHE A 42 -2.12 0.43 16.29
CA PHE A 42 -1.62 1.39 15.30
C PHE A 42 -0.80 2.47 16.00
N TYR A 43 0.45 2.64 15.57
CA TYR A 43 1.34 3.67 16.12
C TYR A 43 1.87 4.62 15.05
N ALA A 44 2.11 4.14 13.83
CA ALA A 44 2.58 4.97 12.72
C ALA A 44 2.36 4.29 11.37
N TRP A 45 2.34 5.10 10.31
CA TRP A 45 2.57 4.61 8.95
C TRP A 45 4.06 4.45 8.70
N SER A 46 4.44 3.50 7.84
CA SER A 46 5.82 3.40 7.32
C SER A 46 6.23 4.70 6.62
N LYS A 47 7.54 5.01 6.65
CA LYS A 47 8.12 6.16 5.93
C LYS A 47 7.90 6.03 4.41
N GLY A 48 8.09 4.83 3.86
CA GLY A 48 7.99 4.55 2.43
C GLY A 48 6.58 4.23 1.94
N TYR A 49 6.41 4.19 0.62
CA TYR A 49 5.22 3.66 -0.05
C TYR A 49 5.63 3.04 -1.39
N CYS A 50 4.83 2.09 -1.88
CA CYS A 50 4.93 1.57 -3.24
C CYS A 50 3.79 2.14 -4.08
N ALA A 51 4.09 2.54 -5.32
CA ALA A 51 3.10 3.01 -6.27
C ALA A 51 3.41 2.45 -7.66
N LEU A 52 2.41 1.82 -8.27
CA LEU A 52 2.48 1.22 -9.60
C LEU A 52 1.35 1.80 -10.45
N SER A 53 1.65 2.09 -11.72
CA SER A 53 0.66 2.61 -12.67
C SER A 53 0.11 1.48 -13.51
N TYR A 54 -1.21 1.47 -13.72
CA TYR A 54 -1.92 0.46 -14.50
C TYR A 54 -2.80 1.12 -15.56
N SER A 55 -3.03 0.43 -16.66
CA SER A 55 -3.99 0.87 -17.68
C SER A 55 -5.45 0.64 -17.24
N GLU A 56 -6.39 1.37 -17.83
CA GLU A 56 -7.83 1.18 -17.54
C GLU A 56 -8.30 -0.26 -17.78
N HIS A 57 -7.72 -0.93 -18.79
CA HIS A 57 -8.04 -2.32 -19.11
C HIS A 57 -7.66 -3.32 -18.00
N GLU A 58 -6.74 -2.93 -17.10
CA GLU A 58 -6.28 -3.77 -16.00
C GLU A 58 -7.09 -3.56 -14.71
N ILE A 59 -7.95 -2.54 -14.63
CA ILE A 59 -8.70 -2.20 -13.40
C ILE A 59 -9.41 -3.42 -12.81
N GLY A 60 -10.11 -4.21 -13.65
CA GLY A 60 -10.81 -5.41 -13.19
C GLY A 60 -9.89 -6.45 -12.56
N LYS A 61 -8.69 -6.64 -13.13
CA LYS A 61 -7.65 -7.54 -12.60
C LYS A 61 -7.15 -7.03 -11.24
N ILE A 62 -6.85 -5.73 -11.13
CA ILE A 62 -6.32 -5.14 -9.89
C ILE A 62 -7.37 -5.13 -8.76
N ILE A 63 -8.64 -4.86 -9.08
CA ILE A 63 -9.73 -4.97 -8.10
C ILE A 63 -9.79 -6.39 -7.51
N ASN A 64 -9.74 -7.41 -8.36
CA ASN A 64 -9.78 -8.79 -7.92
C ASN A 64 -8.55 -9.18 -7.10
N TYR A 65 -7.37 -8.68 -7.49
CA TYR A 65 -6.14 -8.83 -6.72
C TYR A 65 -6.28 -8.28 -5.31
N ILE A 66 -6.70 -7.01 -5.16
CA ILE A 66 -6.87 -6.36 -3.85
C ILE A 66 -7.89 -7.08 -2.98
N LYS A 67 -9.02 -7.54 -3.56
CA LYS A 67 -10.04 -8.32 -2.82
C LYS A 67 -9.49 -9.64 -2.27
N GLY A 68 -8.55 -10.26 -2.99
CA GLY A 68 -7.91 -11.53 -2.61
C GLY A 68 -6.79 -11.41 -1.58
N GLN A 69 -6.34 -10.20 -1.24
CA GLN A 69 -5.14 -9.97 -0.42
C GLN A 69 -5.14 -10.64 0.95
N LYS A 70 -6.31 -10.69 1.61
CA LYS A 70 -6.42 -11.37 2.91
C LYS A 70 -6.14 -12.87 2.82
N GLU A 71 -6.55 -13.52 1.73
CA GLU A 71 -6.27 -14.94 1.50
C GLU A 71 -4.82 -15.14 1.05
N HIS A 72 -4.37 -14.31 0.11
CA HIS A 72 -3.01 -14.34 -0.42
C HIS A 72 -1.94 -14.29 0.70
N HIS A 73 -2.13 -13.40 1.67
CA HIS A 73 -1.20 -13.25 2.79
C HIS A 73 -1.27 -14.32 3.88
N LYS A 74 -2.09 -15.36 3.72
CA LYS A 74 -1.97 -16.55 4.58
C LYS A 74 -0.74 -17.36 4.25
N THR A 75 -0.27 -17.29 3.00
CA THR A 75 0.84 -18.10 2.48
C THR A 75 1.96 -17.26 1.86
N TRP A 76 1.72 -15.99 1.57
CA TRP A 76 2.68 -15.10 0.91
C TRP A 76 3.04 -13.92 1.82
N SER A 77 4.32 -13.65 2.03
CA SER A 77 4.73 -12.52 2.86
C SER A 77 4.66 -11.20 2.08
N PHE A 78 4.65 -10.08 2.80
CA PHE A 78 4.75 -8.75 2.18
C PHE A 78 6.05 -8.60 1.37
N VAL A 79 7.16 -9.13 1.88
CA VAL A 79 8.46 -9.07 1.18
C VAL A 79 8.42 -9.86 -0.12
N ASP A 80 7.84 -11.06 -0.10
CA ASP A 80 7.68 -11.88 -1.31
C ASP A 80 6.77 -11.20 -2.33
N GLU A 81 5.70 -10.54 -1.86
CA GLU A 81 4.80 -9.76 -2.72
C GLU A 81 5.53 -8.61 -3.40
N MET A 82 6.31 -7.85 -2.63
CA MET A 82 7.10 -6.73 -3.16
C MET A 82 8.12 -7.18 -4.21
N LYS A 83 8.78 -8.33 -4.00
CA LYS A 83 9.71 -8.93 -4.97
C LYS A 83 9.00 -9.30 -6.28
N GLU A 84 7.81 -9.87 -6.20
CA GLU A 84 7.01 -10.24 -7.36
C GLU A 84 6.53 -8.98 -8.12
N LEU A 85 5.97 -8.00 -7.40
CA LEU A 85 5.38 -6.80 -7.99
C LEU A 85 6.41 -5.91 -8.69
N LEU A 86 7.61 -5.81 -8.15
CA LEU A 86 8.68 -5.00 -8.74
C LEU A 86 9.43 -5.76 -9.84
N GLY A 87 9.19 -7.08 -9.99
CA GLY A 87 10.05 -7.97 -10.77
C GLY A 87 11.41 -8.12 -10.10
N ASN A 88 12.29 -8.98 -10.63
CA ASN A 88 13.67 -9.14 -10.16
C ASN A 88 14.50 -7.85 -10.40
N VAL A 89 14.15 -6.76 -9.72
CA VAL A 89 14.99 -5.57 -9.55
C VAL A 89 16.06 -6.00 -8.56
N ASN A 90 17.09 -6.62 -9.13
CA ASN A 90 18.35 -6.88 -8.48
C ASN A 90 18.98 -5.51 -8.24
N GLU A 91 18.67 -4.88 -7.10
CA GLU A 91 19.43 -3.85 -6.40
C GLU A 91 18.48 -3.07 -5.44
N TYR A 92 18.85 -3.02 -4.16
CA TYR A 92 18.34 -2.13 -3.08
C TYR A 92 17.12 -2.52 -2.22
N LEU A 93 16.36 -3.60 -2.48
CA LEU A 93 15.15 -3.87 -1.69
C LEU A 93 15.38 -4.38 -0.26
N GLU A 94 16.52 -4.98 0.06
CA GLU A 94 16.75 -5.59 1.39
C GLU A 94 17.17 -4.60 2.48
N GLN A 95 17.50 -3.35 2.15
CA GLN A 95 17.99 -2.38 3.15
C GLN A 95 16.90 -1.41 3.67
N ASP A 96 15.75 -1.32 3.00
CA ASP A 96 14.72 -0.29 3.28
C ASP A 96 13.28 -0.85 3.51
N LEU A 97 13.09 -2.17 3.49
CA LEU A 97 11.83 -2.87 3.83
C LEU A 97 11.93 -3.53 5.21
#